data_AF-A0A2T1KHC9-F1
#
_entry.id   AF-A0A2T1KHC9-F1
#
_cell.length_a   1.000
_cell.length_b   1.000
_cell.length_c   1.000
_cell.angle_alpha   90.00
_cell.angle_beta   90.00
_cell.angle_gamma   90.00
#
_symmetry.space_group_name_H-M   'P 1'
#
loop_
_entity.id
_entity.type
_entity.pdbx_description
1 polymer ?
#
loop_
_entity_poly.entity_id
_entity_poly.type
_entity_poly.pdbx_seq_one_letter_code
_entity_poly.pdbx_strand_id
1 'polypeptide(L)'
;MTSPTLQRLLQGGLLSAALVTATAQADNHPPAIQTLEQQGVTVIDSFDAPGGMTGYVGEMQGRSLAFYLTPDGDHVIVGTLLDQDGNNLSAASIQELVEGPKFESAWPQLESSHWVRDGASDADIVVYTFTDPNCPYCFRFRQQAAPWIDAGKVQLRHIMVGILREDSLTKAATILGSDDPEAAMHQHQESYEQGGIEVDRARVSAAHMDVKANNQLMQDLGLQATPSTLYRDQQGKVQMVQGLPNPQALLRMMGPKP
;
A
#
# COMPACT_ATOMS: atom_id res chain seq x y z
N MET A 1 -25.83 48.66 74.08
CA MET A 1 -25.11 49.95 73.97
C MET A 1 -23.72 49.67 73.41
N THR A 2 -23.42 50.34 72.29
CA THR A 2 -22.08 50.71 71.75
C THR A 2 -21.05 49.62 71.46
N SER A 3 -20.76 49.47 70.15
CA SER A 3 -19.58 48.82 69.55
C SER A 3 -18.24 49.34 70.12
N PRO A 4 -17.13 48.63 69.85
CA PRO A 4 -16.28 49.11 68.76
C PRO A 4 -15.62 48.02 67.89
N THR A 5 -15.33 48.45 66.67
CA THR A 5 -14.50 47.89 65.59
C THR A 5 -13.04 47.61 65.97
N LEU A 6 -12.43 46.55 65.40
CA LEU A 6 -11.09 46.65 64.81
C LEU A 6 -10.78 45.49 63.81
N GLN A 7 -10.15 45.88 62.71
CA GLN A 7 -9.64 45.13 61.56
C GLN A 7 -8.86 43.85 61.90
N ARG A 8 -8.86 42.86 60.98
CA ARG A 8 -7.62 42.29 60.42
C ARG A 8 -7.83 41.35 59.21
N LEU A 9 -7.06 41.67 58.16
CA LEU A 9 -6.29 40.79 57.26
C LEU A 9 -7.03 39.92 56.22
N LEU A 10 -7.04 40.46 55.00
CA LEU A 10 -7.03 39.72 53.74
C LEU A 10 -5.82 38.76 53.68
N GLN A 11 -6.06 37.46 53.51
CA GLN A 11 -5.06 36.51 53.04
C GLN A 11 -5.42 36.08 51.62
N GLY A 12 -4.62 36.52 50.65
CA GLY A 12 -4.69 36.07 49.26
C GLY A 12 -4.04 34.71 49.10
N GLY A 13 -4.80 33.73 48.61
CA GLY A 13 -4.28 32.47 48.11
C GLY A 13 -4.07 32.57 46.59
N LEU A 14 -2.82 32.74 46.16
CA LEU A 14 -2.42 32.56 44.77
C LEU A 14 -2.22 31.07 44.50
N LEU A 15 -3.18 30.43 43.81
CA LEU A 15 -2.97 29.11 43.21
C LEU A 15 -2.03 29.27 42.01
N SER A 16 -0.79 28.80 42.13
CA SER A 16 0.10 28.59 40.99
C SER A 16 -0.30 27.31 40.27
N ALA A 17 -1.03 27.44 39.15
CA ALA A 17 -1.23 26.36 38.21
C ALA A 17 0.05 26.19 37.37
N ALA A 18 0.83 25.14 37.65
CA ALA A 18 1.92 24.72 36.79
C ALA A 18 1.33 24.09 35.52
N LEU A 19 1.31 24.86 34.42
CA LEU A 19 1.08 24.30 33.10
C LEU A 19 2.29 23.47 32.69
N VAL A 20 2.12 22.15 32.70
CA VAL A 20 3.00 21.23 31.99
C VAL A 20 2.70 21.40 30.51
N THR A 21 3.46 22.26 29.83
CA THR A 21 3.46 22.31 28.37
C THR A 21 4.13 21.04 27.85
N ALA A 22 3.33 20.13 27.29
CA ALA A 22 3.86 19.09 26.42
C ALA A 22 4.47 19.75 25.19
N THR A 23 5.79 19.77 25.10
CA THR A 23 6.50 20.11 23.86
C THR A 23 6.28 18.96 22.87
N ALA A 24 5.42 19.18 21.87
CA ALA A 24 5.46 18.38 20.65
C ALA A 24 6.85 18.60 20.03
N GLN A 25 7.64 17.54 19.90
CA GLN A 25 8.89 17.58 19.11
C GLN A 25 8.47 17.73 17.65
N ALA A 26 8.53 18.95 17.14
CA ALA A 26 8.75 19.15 15.71
C ALA A 26 10.20 18.75 15.48
N ASP A 27 10.44 17.58 14.90
CA ASP A 27 11.77 17.19 14.47
C ASP A 27 12.21 18.15 13.36
N ASN A 28 12.97 19.17 13.75
CA ASN A 28 13.53 20.11 12.80
C ASN A 28 14.63 19.39 12.03
N HIS A 29 14.31 18.92 10.83
CA HIS A 29 15.29 18.36 9.91
C HIS A 29 16.45 19.33 9.65
N PRO A 30 17.64 18.86 9.23
CA PRO A 30 18.75 19.73 8.86
C PRO A 30 18.36 20.74 7.78
N PRO A 31 18.97 21.95 7.73
CA PRO A 31 18.57 23.02 6.80
C PRO A 31 18.51 22.60 5.32
N ALA A 32 19.44 21.73 4.89
CA ALA A 32 19.45 21.22 3.53
C ALA A 32 18.23 20.33 3.22
N ILE A 33 17.74 19.56 4.20
CA ILE A 33 16.51 18.76 4.09
C ILE A 33 15.27 19.65 4.13
N GLN A 34 15.22 20.64 5.03
CA GLN A 34 14.13 21.62 5.04
C GLN A 34 13.98 22.36 3.71
N THR A 35 15.10 22.62 3.02
CA THR A 35 15.09 23.23 1.69
C THR A 35 14.41 22.31 0.66
N LEU A 36 14.64 20.99 0.74
CA LEU A 36 13.93 20.03 -0.10
C LEU A 36 12.44 19.96 0.23
N GLU A 37 12.07 20.03 1.51
CA GLU A 37 10.66 20.07 1.93
C GLU A 37 9.93 21.29 1.35
N GLN A 38 10.58 22.46 1.38
CA GLN A 38 10.06 23.68 0.73
C GLN A 38 9.93 23.55 -0.79
N GLN A 39 10.67 22.65 -1.42
CA GLN A 39 10.59 22.33 -2.84
C GLN A 39 9.54 21.25 -3.16
N GLY A 40 8.79 20.79 -2.16
CA GLY A 40 7.68 19.84 -2.33
C GLY A 40 8.04 18.39 -2.06
N VAL A 41 9.14 18.13 -1.35
CA VAL A 41 9.42 16.80 -0.78
C VAL A 41 8.65 16.64 0.53
N THR A 42 7.99 15.50 0.70
CA THR A 42 7.47 15.05 2.01
C THR A 42 8.44 14.02 2.55
N VAL A 43 9.24 14.37 3.54
CA VAL A 43 10.12 13.41 4.23
C VAL A 43 9.27 12.50 5.12
N ILE A 44 9.48 11.20 5.02
CA ILE A 44 8.71 10.18 5.73
C ILE A 44 9.52 9.61 6.89
N ASP A 45 10.77 9.24 6.64
CA ASP A 45 11.66 8.69 7.66
C ASP A 45 13.13 8.91 7.28
N SER A 46 14.04 8.62 8.21
CA SER A 46 15.49 8.65 8.03
C SER A 46 16.11 7.28 8.31
N PHE A 47 17.32 7.06 7.80
CA PHE A 47 18.07 5.83 8.03
C PHE A 47 19.58 6.11 8.01
N ASP A 48 20.35 5.25 8.67
CA ASP A 48 21.80 5.31 8.60
C ASP A 48 22.27 4.86 7.22
N ALA A 49 22.96 5.75 6.50
CA ALA A 49 23.55 5.44 5.21
C ALA A 49 25.07 5.25 5.32
N PRO A 50 25.70 4.43 4.46
CA PRO A 50 27.15 4.27 4.42
C PRO A 50 27.90 5.59 4.24
N GLY A 51 29.18 5.62 4.64
CA GLY A 51 30.04 6.79 4.44
C GLY A 51 29.77 7.96 5.40
N GLY A 52 29.08 7.71 6.52
CA GLY A 52 28.72 8.74 7.51
C GLY A 52 27.59 9.65 7.04
N MET A 53 26.87 9.26 5.99
CA MET A 53 25.71 10.00 5.50
C MET A 53 24.47 9.63 6.30
N THR A 54 23.53 10.57 6.38
CA THR A 54 22.17 10.28 6.85
C THR A 54 21.26 10.16 5.63
N GLY A 55 20.67 8.99 5.45
CA GLY A 55 19.65 8.75 4.45
C GLY A 55 18.30 9.28 4.90
N TYR A 56 17.51 9.80 3.98
CA TYR A 56 16.11 10.13 4.17
C TYR A 56 15.32 9.49 3.04
N VAL A 57 14.13 8.99 3.36
CA VAL A 57 13.15 8.56 2.37
C VAL A 57 11.96 9.50 2.40
N GLY A 58 11.36 9.74 1.25
CA GLY A 58 10.21 10.62 1.15
C GLY A 58 9.53 10.53 -0.19
N GLU A 59 8.46 11.30 -0.35
CA GLU A 59 7.73 11.41 -1.60
C GLU A 59 7.95 12.78 -2.24
N MET A 60 8.09 12.80 -3.56
CA MET A 60 8.05 14.01 -4.37
C MET A 60 7.21 13.76 -5.62
N GLN A 61 6.16 14.55 -5.83
CA GLN A 61 5.24 14.38 -6.96
C GLN A 61 4.65 12.95 -7.05
N GLY A 62 4.36 12.32 -5.91
CA GLY A 62 3.80 10.97 -5.83
C GLY A 62 4.79 9.84 -6.13
N ARG A 63 6.10 10.12 -6.18
CA ARG A 63 7.15 9.11 -6.32
C ARG A 63 7.97 9.03 -5.05
N SER A 64 8.19 7.81 -4.56
CA SER A 64 9.11 7.56 -3.46
C SER A 64 10.56 7.72 -3.92
N LEU A 65 11.35 8.46 -3.15
CA LEU A 65 12.75 8.78 -3.44
C LEU A 65 13.59 8.67 -2.17
N ALA A 66 14.89 8.46 -2.36
CA ALA A 66 15.89 8.52 -1.30
C ALA A 66 16.78 9.76 -1.50
N PHE A 67 17.14 10.38 -0.37
CA PHE A 67 17.99 11.55 -0.26
C PHE A 67 19.12 11.21 0.71
N TYR A 68 20.33 11.69 0.46
CA TYR A 68 21.49 11.42 1.31
C TYR A 68 22.14 12.72 1.73
N LEU A 69 22.01 13.06 3.00
CA LEU A 69 22.71 14.19 3.61
C LEU A 69 24.17 13.81 3.81
N THR A 70 25.07 14.61 3.25
CA THR A 70 26.51 14.41 3.42
C THR A 70 26.94 14.69 4.86
N PRO A 71 28.10 14.15 5.31
CA PRO A 71 28.54 14.31 6.69
C PRO A 71 28.79 15.76 7.14
N ASP A 72 28.93 16.69 6.20
CA ASP A 72 29.05 18.13 6.49
C ASP A 72 27.71 18.79 6.87
N GLY A 73 26.57 18.14 6.61
CA GLY A 73 25.23 18.64 6.90
C GLY A 73 24.69 19.69 5.91
N ASP A 74 25.47 20.06 4.89
CA ASP A 74 25.17 21.19 4.00
C ASP A 74 24.75 20.74 2.59
N HIS A 75 25.07 19.50 2.19
CA HIS A 75 24.76 18.99 0.85
C HIS A 75 23.86 17.75 0.90
N VAL A 76 22.99 17.64 -0.10
CA VAL A 76 22.11 16.47 -0.26
C VAL A 76 22.30 15.89 -1.66
N ILE A 77 22.53 14.58 -1.70
CA ILE A 77 22.56 13.79 -2.92
C ILE A 77 21.18 13.18 -3.12
N VAL A 78 20.58 13.41 -4.29
CA VAL A 78 19.29 12.81 -4.67
C VAL A 78 19.57 11.68 -5.65
N GLY A 79 19.19 10.44 -5.32
CA GLY A 79 19.38 9.34 -6.25
C GLY A 79 19.37 7.94 -5.65
N THR A 80 19.93 7.01 -6.42
CA THR A 80 20.08 5.60 -6.06
C THR A 80 21.49 5.33 -5.52
N LEU A 81 21.56 4.72 -4.35
CA LEU A 81 22.78 4.22 -3.72
C LEU A 81 22.90 2.73 -4.00
N LEU A 82 24.00 2.34 -4.64
CA LEU A 82 24.37 0.95 -4.87
C LEU A 82 25.51 0.56 -3.94
N ASP A 83 25.53 -0.68 -3.47
CA ASP A 83 26.70 -1.25 -2.81
C ASP A 83 27.74 -1.77 -3.83
N GLN A 84 28.83 -2.34 -3.32
CA GLN A 84 29.93 -2.88 -4.14
C GLN A 84 29.49 -4.02 -5.08
N ASP A 85 28.40 -4.72 -4.74
CA ASP A 85 27.85 -5.85 -5.50
C ASP A 85 26.79 -5.38 -6.51
N GLY A 86 26.50 -4.07 -6.53
CA GLY A 86 25.49 -3.46 -7.39
C GLY A 86 24.07 -3.54 -6.83
N ASN A 87 23.89 -3.94 -5.56
CA ASN A 87 22.56 -3.99 -4.95
C ASN A 87 22.05 -2.59 -4.66
N ASN A 88 20.77 -2.35 -4.94
CA ASN A 88 20.13 -1.05 -4.71
C ASN A 88 19.66 -0.91 -3.25
N LEU A 89 20.45 -0.19 -2.45
CA LEU A 89 20.14 0.07 -1.04
C LEU A 89 18.98 1.05 -0.89
N SER A 90 18.81 2.00 -1.81
CA SER A 90 17.70 2.97 -1.78
C SER A 90 16.35 2.29 -1.91
N ALA A 91 16.24 1.34 -2.84
CA ALA A 91 15.02 0.60 -3.07
C ALA A 91 14.64 -0.22 -1.83
N ALA A 92 15.63 -0.83 -1.15
CA ALA A 92 15.39 -1.54 0.10
C ALA A 92 14.87 -0.60 1.21
N SER A 93 15.51 0.56 1.40
CA SER A 93 15.05 1.55 2.40
C SER A 93 13.66 2.11 2.07
N ILE A 94 13.37 2.43 0.81
CA ILE A 94 12.05 2.88 0.36
C ILE A 94 11.00 1.80 0.63
N GLN A 95 11.31 0.54 0.28
CA GLN A 95 10.40 -0.58 0.53
C GLN A 95 10.12 -0.74 2.02
N GLU A 96 11.13 -0.65 2.87
CA GLU A 96 11.01 -0.89 4.31
C GLU A 96 10.34 0.26 5.05
N LEU A 97 10.65 1.50 4.70
CA LEU A 97 10.28 2.68 5.49
C LEU A 97 9.10 3.46 4.90
N VAL A 98 8.81 3.29 3.60
CA VAL A 98 7.71 4.01 2.94
C VAL A 98 6.63 3.03 2.48
N GLU A 99 6.97 2.12 1.57
CA GLU A 99 5.97 1.28 0.92
C GLU A 99 5.38 0.23 1.86
N GLY A 100 6.23 -0.42 2.66
CA GLY A 100 5.82 -1.43 3.65
C GLY A 100 4.77 -0.89 4.63
N PRO A 101 5.06 0.17 5.41
CA PRO A 101 4.10 0.75 6.36
C PRO A 101 2.80 1.24 5.70
N LYS A 102 2.89 1.83 4.50
CA LYS A 102 1.74 2.25 3.71
C LYS A 102 0.84 1.06 3.37
N PHE A 103 1.40 -0.02 2.85
CA PHE A 103 0.63 -1.19 2.45
C PHE A 103 0.17 -2.05 3.63
N GLU A 104 0.93 -2.08 4.73
CA GLU A 104 0.50 -2.69 5.99
C GLU A 104 -0.75 -2.00 6.53
N SER A 105 -0.77 -0.66 6.53
CA SER A 105 -1.92 0.14 6.93
C SER A 105 -3.13 0.00 6.00
N ALA A 106 -2.88 -0.35 4.73
CA ALA A 106 -3.90 -0.62 3.73
C ALA A 106 -4.49 -2.04 3.83
N TRP A 107 -3.80 -2.98 4.47
CA TRP A 107 -4.20 -4.39 4.51
C TRP A 107 -5.66 -4.61 4.96
N PRO A 108 -6.17 -3.96 6.03
CA PRO A 108 -7.57 -4.09 6.42
C PRO A 108 -8.55 -3.58 5.36
N GLN A 109 -8.14 -2.59 4.56
CA GLN A 109 -8.96 -2.05 3.47
C GLN A 109 -9.10 -3.08 2.35
N LEU A 110 -8.02 -3.79 2.02
CA LEU A 110 -8.04 -4.93 1.07
C LEU A 110 -8.94 -6.07 1.60
N GLU A 111 -8.87 -6.36 2.90
CA GLU A 111 -9.72 -7.37 3.54
C GLU A 111 -11.20 -7.05 3.42
N SER A 112 -11.55 -5.78 3.64
CA SER A 112 -12.93 -5.29 3.57
C SER A 112 -13.43 -4.94 2.16
N SER A 113 -12.56 -4.94 1.15
CA SER A 113 -12.93 -4.55 -0.21
C SER A 113 -13.79 -5.62 -0.90
N HIS A 114 -14.30 -5.30 -2.08
CA HIS A 114 -15.09 -6.24 -2.87
C HIS A 114 -14.15 -7.08 -3.75
N TRP A 115 -13.81 -8.28 -3.29
CA TRP A 115 -12.93 -9.19 -4.02
C TRP A 115 -13.62 -10.49 -4.40
N VAL A 116 -13.11 -11.13 -5.44
CA VAL A 116 -13.51 -12.45 -5.90
C VAL A 116 -12.51 -13.47 -5.38
N ARG A 117 -13.00 -14.52 -4.71
CA ARG A 117 -12.16 -15.64 -4.27
C ARG A 117 -11.72 -16.46 -5.47
N ASP A 118 -10.49 -16.94 -5.43
CA ASP A 118 -9.99 -17.96 -6.35
C ASP A 118 -9.06 -18.92 -5.58
N GLY A 119 -9.57 -20.10 -5.29
CA GLY A 119 -8.87 -21.13 -4.51
C GLY A 119 -9.56 -21.47 -3.19
N ALA A 120 -8.94 -22.42 -2.46
CA ALA A 120 -9.51 -22.94 -1.21
C ALA A 120 -9.74 -21.83 -0.17
N SER A 121 -10.88 -21.88 0.52
CA SER A 121 -11.26 -20.88 1.53
C SER A 121 -10.31 -20.82 2.72
N ASP A 122 -9.64 -21.93 3.01
CA ASP A 122 -8.75 -22.19 4.13
C ASP A 122 -7.27 -22.28 3.70
N ALA A 123 -6.91 -21.76 2.52
CA ALA A 123 -5.53 -21.70 2.08
C ALA A 123 -4.65 -20.86 3.03
N ASP A 124 -3.45 -21.37 3.34
CA ASP A 124 -2.51 -20.73 4.27
C ASP A 124 -2.00 -19.36 3.77
N ILE A 125 -1.86 -19.22 2.45
CA ILE A 125 -1.31 -18.03 1.82
C ILE A 125 -2.44 -17.27 1.12
N VAL A 126 -2.71 -16.06 1.61
CA VAL A 126 -3.66 -15.12 0.99
C VAL A 126 -2.90 -14.04 0.22
N VAL A 127 -3.29 -13.86 -1.04
CA VAL A 127 -2.72 -12.83 -1.92
C VAL A 127 -3.84 -11.96 -2.47
N TYR A 128 -3.74 -10.65 -2.27
CA TYR A 128 -4.62 -9.67 -2.90
C TYR A 128 -4.05 -9.22 -4.21
N THR A 129 -4.86 -9.17 -5.26
CA THR A 129 -4.41 -8.64 -6.56
C THR A 129 -5.49 -7.77 -7.18
N PHE A 130 -5.12 -6.54 -7.55
CA PHE A 130 -5.95 -5.70 -8.40
C PHE A 130 -5.92 -6.24 -9.82
N THR A 131 -7.07 -6.70 -10.32
CA THR A 131 -7.19 -7.43 -11.58
C THR A 131 -8.13 -6.73 -12.54
N ASP A 132 -7.63 -6.42 -13.74
CA ASP A 132 -8.46 -5.94 -14.85
C ASP A 132 -8.74 -7.11 -15.81
N PRO A 133 -10.02 -7.37 -16.20
CA PRO A 133 -10.40 -8.46 -17.10
C PRO A 133 -9.73 -8.43 -18.48
N ASN A 134 -9.25 -7.28 -18.95
CA ASN A 134 -8.58 -7.15 -20.24
C ASN A 134 -7.05 -7.11 -20.11
N CYS A 135 -6.51 -7.39 -18.92
CA CYS A 135 -5.07 -7.36 -18.67
C CYS A 135 -4.40 -8.70 -18.99
N PRO A 136 -3.50 -8.77 -19.99
CA PRO A 136 -2.80 -10.01 -20.33
C PRO A 136 -1.84 -10.47 -19.24
N TYR A 137 -1.34 -9.56 -18.40
CA TYR A 137 -0.50 -9.94 -17.27
C TYR A 137 -1.30 -10.48 -16.09
N CYS A 138 -2.54 -10.02 -15.87
CA CYS A 138 -3.43 -10.63 -14.89
C CYS A 138 -3.75 -12.07 -15.29
N PHE A 139 -4.14 -12.28 -16.56
CA PHE A 139 -4.41 -13.59 -17.13
C PHE A 139 -3.22 -14.55 -16.96
N ARG A 140 -2.00 -14.09 -17.27
CA ARG A 140 -0.77 -14.89 -17.12
C ARG A 140 -0.40 -15.14 -15.66
N PHE A 141 -0.56 -14.15 -14.79
CA PHE A 141 -0.29 -14.32 -13.37
C PHE A 141 -1.18 -15.40 -12.76
N ARG A 142 -2.48 -15.42 -13.08
CA ARG A 142 -3.39 -16.48 -12.61
C ARG A 142 -2.98 -17.88 -13.11
N GLN A 143 -2.53 -18.00 -14.37
CA GLN A 143 -1.99 -19.26 -14.88
C GLN A 143 -0.72 -19.71 -14.14
N GLN A 144 0.18 -18.77 -13.84
CA GLN A 144 1.37 -19.07 -13.06
C GLN A 144 1.02 -19.52 -11.64
N ALA A 145 0.00 -18.93 -11.02
CA ALA A 145 -0.45 -19.26 -9.67
C ALA A 145 -1.21 -20.60 -9.58
N ALA A 146 -1.75 -21.11 -10.69
CA ALA A 146 -2.62 -22.29 -10.71
C ALA A 146 -2.08 -23.50 -9.91
N PRO A 147 -0.80 -23.91 -10.01
CA PRO A 147 -0.30 -25.06 -9.26
C PRO A 147 -0.42 -24.93 -7.74
N TRP A 148 -0.34 -23.72 -7.19
CA TRP A 148 -0.49 -23.49 -5.75
C TRP A 148 -1.96 -23.40 -5.34
N ILE A 149 -2.79 -22.80 -6.19
CA ILE A 149 -4.24 -22.68 -5.99
C ILE A 149 -4.89 -24.07 -6.03
N ASP A 150 -4.57 -24.87 -7.04
CA ASP A 150 -5.08 -26.23 -7.24
C ASP A 150 -4.64 -27.18 -6.12
N ALA A 151 -3.47 -26.91 -5.51
CA ALA A 151 -2.97 -27.63 -4.34
C ALA A 151 -3.58 -27.14 -3.01
N GLY A 152 -4.46 -26.14 -3.03
CA GLY A 152 -5.09 -25.55 -1.84
C GLY A 152 -4.16 -24.71 -0.96
N LYS A 153 -2.95 -24.39 -1.41
CA LYS A 153 -1.95 -23.66 -0.61
C LYS A 153 -2.09 -22.15 -0.69
N VAL A 154 -2.60 -21.65 -1.81
CA VAL A 154 -2.75 -20.21 -2.09
C VAL A 154 -4.20 -19.91 -2.46
N GLN A 155 -4.71 -18.80 -1.93
CA GLN A 155 -5.94 -18.16 -2.37
C GLN A 155 -5.60 -16.79 -2.95
N LEU A 156 -6.00 -16.56 -4.20
CA LEU A 156 -6.03 -15.21 -4.74
C LEU A 156 -7.37 -14.55 -4.36
N ARG A 157 -7.30 -13.31 -3.90
CA ARG A 157 -8.44 -12.42 -3.72
C ARG A 157 -8.35 -11.34 -4.78
N HIS A 158 -9.07 -11.55 -5.87
CA HIS A 158 -9.08 -10.64 -7.01
C HIS A 158 -9.93 -9.41 -6.70
N ILE A 159 -9.28 -8.27 -6.49
CA ILE A 159 -9.94 -6.97 -6.37
C ILE A 159 -10.19 -6.47 -7.79
N MET A 160 -11.41 -6.69 -8.28
CA MET A 160 -11.74 -6.44 -9.68
C MET A 160 -11.77 -4.95 -9.97
N VAL A 161 -11.03 -4.52 -11.00
CA VAL A 161 -10.96 -3.15 -11.49
C VAL A 161 -11.23 -3.08 -12.99
N GLY A 162 -11.63 -1.92 -13.48
CA GLY A 162 -11.82 -1.68 -14.91
C GLY A 162 -11.17 -0.37 -15.34
N ILE A 163 -9.94 -0.45 -15.84
CA ILE A 163 -9.10 0.72 -16.17
C ILE A 163 -8.44 0.64 -17.55
N LEU A 164 -8.38 -0.54 -18.20
CA LEU A 164 -7.55 -0.72 -19.41
C LEU A 164 -8.29 -0.56 -20.74
N ARG A 165 -9.53 -1.03 -20.84
CA ARG A 165 -10.38 -0.97 -22.04
C ARG A 165 -11.79 -0.53 -21.69
N GLU A 166 -12.54 -0.06 -22.70
CA GLU A 166 -13.92 0.43 -22.57
C GLU A 166 -14.85 -0.56 -21.84
N ASP A 167 -14.72 -1.85 -22.13
CA ASP A 167 -15.54 -2.92 -21.55
C ASP A 167 -14.96 -3.53 -20.24
N SER A 168 -13.85 -3.01 -19.72
CA SER A 168 -13.18 -3.61 -18.55
C SER A 168 -14.04 -3.47 -17.29
N LEU A 169 -14.63 -2.29 -17.08
CA LEU A 169 -15.48 -2.04 -15.92
C LEU A 169 -16.73 -2.92 -15.94
N THR A 170 -17.37 -3.07 -17.09
CA THR A 170 -18.58 -3.88 -17.23
C THR A 170 -18.28 -5.38 -17.14
N LYS A 171 -17.14 -5.86 -17.65
CA LYS A 171 -16.69 -7.24 -17.42
C LYS A 171 -16.36 -7.50 -15.95
N ALA A 172 -15.63 -6.59 -15.30
CA ALA A 172 -15.30 -6.70 -13.88
C ALA A 172 -16.57 -6.75 -13.03
N ALA A 173 -17.55 -5.89 -13.33
CA ALA A 173 -18.83 -5.85 -12.64
C ALA A 173 -19.70 -7.08 -12.96
N THR A 174 -19.59 -7.64 -14.17
CA THR A 174 -20.26 -8.91 -14.52
C THR A 174 -19.73 -10.05 -13.65
N ILE A 175 -18.41 -10.16 -13.49
CA ILE A 175 -17.79 -11.18 -12.65
C ILE A 175 -18.18 -10.96 -11.18
N LEU A 176 -17.95 -9.77 -10.64
CA LEU A 176 -18.19 -9.45 -9.23
C LEU A 176 -19.68 -9.55 -8.85
N GLY A 177 -20.58 -9.15 -9.75
CA GLY A 177 -22.03 -9.22 -9.55
C GLY A 177 -22.66 -10.55 -9.94
N SER A 178 -21.86 -11.58 -10.20
CA SER A 178 -22.37 -12.93 -10.44
C SER A 178 -22.88 -13.59 -9.17
N ASP A 179 -23.84 -14.51 -9.29
CA ASP A 179 -24.34 -15.30 -8.15
C ASP A 179 -23.22 -16.17 -7.56
N ASP A 180 -22.30 -16.60 -8.43
CA ASP A 180 -21.04 -17.24 -8.10
C ASP A 180 -19.89 -16.48 -8.79
N PRO A 181 -19.28 -15.47 -8.13
CA PRO A 181 -18.20 -14.69 -8.70
C PRO A 181 -16.93 -15.52 -9.00
N GLU A 182 -16.67 -16.57 -8.22
CA GLU A 182 -15.51 -17.45 -8.42
C GLU A 182 -15.68 -18.23 -9.73
N ALA A 183 -16.85 -18.85 -9.94
CA ALA A 183 -17.15 -19.53 -11.20
C ALA A 183 -17.14 -18.57 -12.41
N ALA A 184 -17.63 -17.34 -12.25
CA ALA A 184 -17.59 -16.32 -13.30
C ALA A 184 -16.16 -15.88 -13.63
N MET A 185 -15.28 -15.80 -12.63
CA MET A 185 -13.85 -15.51 -12.83
C MET A 185 -13.15 -16.66 -13.57
N HIS A 186 -13.46 -17.92 -13.23
CA HIS A 186 -12.95 -19.09 -13.94
C HIS A 186 -13.43 -19.11 -15.39
N GLN A 187 -14.71 -18.86 -15.64
CA GLN A 187 -15.26 -18.73 -17.00
C GLN A 187 -14.51 -17.64 -17.78
N HIS A 188 -14.29 -16.47 -17.18
CA HIS A 188 -13.56 -15.38 -17.81
C HIS A 188 -12.12 -15.79 -18.17
N GLN A 189 -11.44 -16.51 -17.28
CA GLN A 189 -10.09 -17.01 -17.49
C GLN A 189 -10.04 -18.04 -18.62
N GLU A 190 -10.97 -18.99 -18.66
CA GLU A 190 -11.06 -20.01 -19.71
C GLU A 190 -11.33 -19.41 -21.10
N SER A 191 -12.20 -18.39 -21.16
CA SER A 191 -12.56 -17.73 -22.42
C SER A 191 -11.73 -16.50 -22.77
N TYR A 192 -10.66 -16.19 -22.00
CA TYR A 192 -9.89 -14.96 -22.13
C TYR A 192 -9.42 -14.70 -23.58
N GLU A 193 -8.91 -15.74 -24.26
CA GLU A 193 -8.43 -15.62 -25.65
C GLU A 193 -9.56 -15.33 -26.65
N GLN A 194 -10.81 -15.64 -26.33
CA GLN A 194 -12.00 -15.28 -27.11
C GLN A 194 -12.64 -13.96 -26.68
N GLY A 195 -12.01 -13.23 -25.76
CA GLY A 195 -12.49 -11.95 -25.24
C GLY A 195 -12.99 -12.00 -23.79
N GLY A 196 -12.95 -13.16 -23.13
CA GLY A 196 -13.37 -13.34 -21.74
C GLY A 196 -14.89 -13.46 -21.59
N ILE A 197 -15.37 -13.25 -20.36
CA ILE A 197 -16.79 -13.24 -20.03
C ILE A 197 -17.59 -12.20 -20.86
N GLU A 198 -18.76 -12.60 -21.32
CA GLU A 198 -19.74 -11.71 -21.96
C GLU A 198 -20.40 -10.78 -20.92
N VAL A 199 -20.67 -9.55 -21.30
CA VAL A 199 -21.24 -8.55 -20.38
C VAL A 199 -22.71 -8.84 -20.10
N ASP A 200 -23.05 -9.00 -18.81
CA ASP A 200 -24.44 -9.14 -18.34
C ASP A 200 -24.91 -7.86 -17.65
N ARG A 201 -25.94 -7.21 -18.21
CA ARG A 201 -26.44 -5.93 -17.69
C ARG A 201 -27.02 -6.01 -16.27
N ALA A 202 -27.64 -7.12 -15.90
CA ALA A 202 -28.21 -7.29 -14.57
C ALA A 202 -27.07 -7.40 -13.52
N ARG A 203 -26.05 -8.19 -13.82
CA ARG A 203 -24.86 -8.35 -12.97
C ARG A 203 -24.05 -7.06 -12.87
N VAL A 204 -23.87 -6.35 -13.98
CA VAL A 204 -23.27 -5.01 -14.00
C VAL A 204 -24.05 -4.05 -13.08
N SER A 205 -25.38 -4.04 -13.17
CA SER A 205 -26.19 -3.19 -12.31
C SER A 205 -25.99 -3.49 -10.82
N ALA A 206 -25.75 -4.76 -10.45
CA ALA A 206 -25.55 -5.19 -9.08
C ALA A 206 -24.19 -4.74 -8.49
N ALA A 207 -23.12 -4.73 -9.29
CA ALA A 207 -21.75 -4.56 -8.77
C ALA A 207 -20.94 -3.39 -9.36
N HIS A 208 -21.50 -2.57 -10.26
CA HIS A 208 -20.70 -1.49 -10.88
C HIS A 208 -20.16 -0.46 -9.89
N MET A 209 -20.87 -0.19 -8.78
CA MET A 209 -20.39 0.73 -7.75
C MET A 209 -19.25 0.12 -6.94
N ASP A 210 -19.31 -1.18 -6.69
CA ASP A 210 -18.26 -1.93 -5.98
C ASP A 210 -16.96 -1.94 -6.78
N VAL A 211 -17.04 -2.17 -8.11
CA VAL A 211 -15.87 -2.04 -8.99
C VAL A 211 -15.32 -0.62 -9.02
N LYS A 212 -16.18 0.41 -8.97
CA LYS A 212 -15.72 1.81 -8.86
C LYS A 212 -15.03 2.07 -7.52
N ALA A 213 -15.53 1.50 -6.42
CA ALA A 213 -14.88 1.58 -5.11
C ALA A 213 -13.50 0.90 -5.13
N ASN A 214 -13.38 -0.25 -5.78
CA ASN A 214 -12.09 -0.91 -6.02
C ASN A 214 -11.14 -0.05 -6.87
N ASN A 215 -11.64 0.59 -7.94
CA ASN A 215 -10.85 1.53 -8.75
C ASN A 215 -10.35 2.72 -7.89
N GLN A 216 -11.18 3.24 -6.98
CA GLN A 216 -10.79 4.32 -6.07
C GLN A 216 -9.73 3.85 -5.08
N LEU A 217 -9.92 2.68 -4.45
CA LEU A 217 -8.92 2.08 -3.56
C LEU A 217 -7.57 1.90 -4.26
N MET A 218 -7.58 1.44 -5.50
CA MET A 218 -6.36 1.32 -6.32
C MET A 218 -5.66 2.68 -6.49
N GLN A 219 -6.41 3.75 -6.76
CA GLN A 219 -5.89 5.11 -6.90
C GLN A 219 -5.35 5.67 -5.59
N ASP A 220 -6.08 5.48 -4.47
CA ASP A 220 -5.69 5.96 -3.14
C ASP A 220 -4.39 5.30 -2.67
N LEU A 221 -4.17 4.03 -3.04
CA LEU A 221 -2.93 3.32 -2.79
C LEU A 221 -1.79 3.73 -3.73
N GLY A 222 -2.06 4.56 -4.75
CA GLY A 222 -1.09 4.99 -5.74
C GLY A 222 -0.68 3.89 -6.72
N LEU A 223 -1.50 2.85 -6.88
CA LEU A 223 -1.24 1.72 -7.77
C LEU A 223 -1.69 2.08 -9.19
N GLN A 224 -0.77 2.08 -10.14
CA GLN A 224 -1.00 2.62 -11.49
C GLN A 224 -1.18 1.56 -12.59
N ALA A 225 -0.97 0.28 -12.27
CA ALA A 225 -1.03 -0.81 -13.25
C ALA A 225 -1.62 -2.09 -12.67
N THR A 226 -2.10 -2.98 -13.54
CA THR A 226 -2.54 -4.32 -13.17
C THR A 226 -1.65 -5.41 -13.80
N PRO A 227 -1.41 -6.54 -13.10
CA PRO A 227 -1.78 -6.76 -11.71
C PRO A 227 -0.93 -5.88 -10.77
N SER A 228 -1.52 -5.39 -9.69
CA SER A 228 -0.80 -4.90 -8.52
C SER A 228 -1.14 -5.84 -7.37
N THR A 229 -0.14 -6.56 -6.88
CA THR A 229 -0.31 -7.73 -6.01
C THR A 229 0.29 -7.45 -4.65
N LEU A 230 -0.49 -7.65 -3.59
CA LEU A 230 -0.09 -7.47 -2.21
C LEU A 230 -0.20 -8.79 -1.44
N TYR A 231 0.83 -9.13 -0.67
CA TYR A 231 0.90 -10.37 0.10
C TYR A 231 1.72 -10.17 1.37
N ARG A 232 1.55 -11.04 2.36
CA ARG A 232 2.46 -11.11 3.52
C ARG A 232 3.59 -12.07 3.21
N ASP A 233 4.82 -11.63 3.41
CA ASP A 233 5.99 -12.51 3.30
C ASP A 233 6.13 -13.43 4.51
N GLN A 234 7.19 -14.25 4.53
CA GLN A 234 7.48 -15.19 5.62
C GLN A 234 7.75 -14.51 6.98
N GLN A 235 8.06 -13.21 6.99
CA GLN A 235 8.25 -12.41 8.19
C GLN A 235 6.96 -11.70 8.63
N GLY A 236 5.87 -11.90 7.89
CA GLY A 236 4.57 -11.28 8.12
C GLY A 236 4.45 -9.85 7.59
N LYS A 237 5.50 -9.31 6.95
CA LYS A 237 5.49 -7.95 6.39
C LYS A 237 4.71 -7.93 5.09
N VAL A 238 3.86 -6.92 4.89
CA VAL A 238 3.18 -6.73 3.61
C VAL A 238 4.17 -6.26 2.54
N GLN A 239 4.19 -6.99 1.42
CA GLN A 239 4.98 -6.73 0.23
C GLN A 239 4.06 -6.41 -0.95
N MET A 240 4.56 -5.65 -1.92
CA MET A 240 3.85 -5.31 -3.15
C MET A 240 4.68 -5.67 -4.38
N VAL A 241 4.03 -6.28 -5.37
CA VAL A 241 4.61 -6.57 -6.69
C VAL A 241 3.67 -6.05 -7.76
N GLN A 242 4.18 -5.17 -8.61
CA GLN A 242 3.45 -4.64 -9.76
C GLN A 242 3.87 -5.32 -11.07
N GLY A 243 2.90 -5.60 -11.92
CA GLY A 243 3.10 -6.31 -13.18
C GLY A 243 3.19 -7.83 -12.99
N LEU A 244 3.54 -8.54 -14.07
CA LEU A 244 3.66 -10.00 -14.05
C LEU A 244 4.83 -10.42 -13.12
N PRO A 245 4.58 -11.15 -12.02
CA PRO A 245 5.66 -11.58 -11.13
C PRO A 245 6.65 -12.51 -11.85
N ASN A 246 7.94 -12.27 -11.63
CA ASN A 246 8.98 -13.18 -12.12
C ASN A 246 9.08 -14.43 -11.20
N PRO A 247 9.82 -15.49 -11.60
CA PRO A 247 9.90 -16.72 -10.81
C PRO A 247 10.39 -16.53 -9.36
N GLN A 248 11.30 -15.59 -9.11
CA GLN A 248 11.78 -15.30 -7.75
C GLN A 248 10.69 -14.60 -6.91
N ALA A 249 9.92 -13.70 -7.51
CA ALA A 249 8.78 -13.06 -6.85
C ALA A 249 7.69 -14.09 -6.53
N LEU A 250 7.37 -15.00 -7.44
CA LEU A 250 6.43 -16.11 -7.18
C LEU A 250 6.92 -16.99 -6.03
N LEU A 251 8.21 -17.35 -6.00
CA LEU A 251 8.78 -18.15 -4.91
C LEU A 251 8.69 -17.43 -3.55
N ARG A 252 8.96 -16.12 -3.51
CA ARG A 252 8.82 -15.32 -2.28
C ARG A 252 7.36 -15.19 -1.83
N MET A 253 6.44 -15.07 -2.77
CA MET A 253 5.01 -14.85 -2.53
C MET A 253 4.27 -16.13 -2.14
N MET A 254 4.51 -17.24 -2.84
CA MET A 254 3.71 -18.46 -2.77
C MET A 254 4.50 -19.65 -2.17
N GLY A 255 5.78 -19.47 -1.90
CA GLY A 255 6.68 -20.54 -1.49
C GLY A 255 7.06 -21.48 -2.64
N PRO A 256 7.76 -22.59 -2.35
CA PRO A 256 8.16 -23.54 -3.37
C PRO A 256 6.95 -24.12 -4.09
N LYS A 257 7.10 -24.35 -5.41
CA LYS A 257 6.05 -24.95 -6.22
C LYS A 257 5.69 -26.35 -5.66
N PRO A 258 4.39 -26.67 -5.48
CA PRO A 258 3.95 -27.99 -5.03
C PRO A 258 4.38 -29.13 -5.95
#